data_AF-A0A835E5P2-F1
#
_entry.id   AF-A0A835E5P2-F1
#
_cell.length_a   1.000
_cell.length_b   1.000
_cell.length_c   1.000
_cell.angle_alpha   90.00
_cell.angle_beta   90.00
_cell.angle_gamma   90.00
#
_symmetry.space_group_name_H-M   'P 1'
#
loop_
_entity.id
_entity.type
_entity.pdbx_description
1 polymer ?
#
loop_
_entity_poly.entity_id
_entity_poly.type
_entity_poly.pdbx_seq_one_letter_code
_entity_poly.pdbx_strand_id
1 'polypeptide(L)'
;MVDWWLQIRRSVSKDWRKGVDSMVLLVSWRLWKMRNDCVFNAATPTITELIRLLLEDANLWMQAGASHLAALGWPTATTARST
;
A
#
# COMPACT_ATOMS: atom_id res chain seq x y z
N MET A 1 9.00 -13.14 1.53
CA MET A 1 7.75 -12.35 1.37
C MET A 1 6.54 -13.23 1.15
N VAL A 2 6.59 -14.18 0.21
CA VAL A 2 5.43 -15.03 -0.13
C VAL A 2 4.94 -15.84 1.09
N ASP A 3 5.84 -16.48 1.84
CA ASP A 3 5.43 -17.27 3.02
C ASP A 3 4.76 -16.42 4.09
N TRP A 4 5.33 -15.25 4.40
CA TRP A 4 4.76 -14.28 5.35
C TRP A 4 3.39 -13.77 4.89
N TRP A 5 3.24 -13.43 3.61
CA TRP A 5 1.96 -12.99 3.06
C TRP A 5 0.92 -14.11 3.12
N LEU A 6 1.30 -15.35 2.78
CA LEU A 6 0.41 -16.50 2.88
C LEU A 6 -0.01 -16.77 4.33
N GLN A 7 0.87 -16.56 5.31
CA GLN A 7 0.53 -16.65 6.72
C GLN A 7 -0.51 -15.61 7.13
N ILE A 8 -0.31 -14.33 6.78
CA ILE A 8 -1.29 -13.26 7.03
C ILE A 8 -2.62 -13.57 6.34
N ARG A 9 -2.57 -14.03 5.10
CA ARG A 9 -3.75 -14.35 4.31
C ARG A 9 -4.55 -15.51 4.93
N ARG A 10 -3.89 -16.43 5.64
CA ARG A 10 -4.53 -17.52 6.41
C ARG A 10 -5.12 -17.01 7.72
N SER A 11 -4.51 -16.01 8.37
CA SER A 11 -5.00 -15.45 9.63
C SER A 11 -6.18 -14.48 9.48
N VAL A 12 -6.44 -13.96 8.28
CA VAL A 12 -7.59 -13.07 8.00
C VAL A 12 -8.80 -13.81 7.44
N SER A 13 -10.01 -13.34 7.78
CA SER A 13 -11.25 -13.88 7.23
C SER A 13 -11.28 -13.75 5.71
N LYS A 14 -12.06 -14.60 5.03
CA LYS A 14 -12.13 -14.62 3.56
C LYS A 14 -12.50 -13.26 2.96
N ASP A 15 -13.33 -12.49 3.66
CA ASP A 15 -13.82 -11.18 3.22
C ASP A 15 -12.69 -10.13 3.17
N TRP A 16 -11.69 -10.27 4.05
CA TRP A 16 -10.55 -9.34 4.15
C TRP A 16 -9.39 -9.68 3.21
N ARG A 17 -9.30 -10.93 2.73
CA ARG A 17 -8.15 -11.41 1.93
C ARG A 17 -7.91 -10.57 0.68
N LYS A 18 -8.98 -10.20 -0.04
CA LYS A 18 -8.86 -9.36 -1.24
C LYS A 18 -8.27 -7.99 -0.92
N GLY A 19 -8.69 -7.37 0.19
CA GLY A 19 -8.14 -6.10 0.64
C GLY A 19 -6.66 -6.23 0.98
N VAL A 20 -6.31 -7.27 1.75
CA VAL A 20 -4.92 -7.52 2.17
C VAL A 20 -4.02 -7.81 0.97
N ASP A 21 -4.50 -8.60 0.01
CA ASP A 21 -3.78 -8.92 -1.22
C ASP A 21 -3.51 -7.62 -2.03
N SER A 22 -4.50 -6.73 -2.15
CA SER A 22 -4.35 -5.42 -2.80
C SER A 22 -3.38 -4.50 -2.05
N MET A 23 -3.43 -4.48 -0.72
CA MET A 23 -2.52 -3.70 0.13
C MET A 23 -1.07 -4.16 -0.04
N VAL A 24 -0.83 -5.48 0.03
CA VAL A 24 0.50 -6.07 -0.16
C VAL A 24 1.04 -5.78 -1.55
N LEU A 25 0.18 -5.88 -2.57
CA LEU A 25 0.54 -5.52 -3.95
C LEU A 25 0.97 -4.06 -4.05
N LEU A 26 0.19 -3.14 -3.47
CA LEU A 26 0.47 -1.70 -3.53
C LEU A 26 1.78 -1.34 -2.83
N VAL A 27 2.01 -1.87 -1.62
CA VAL A 27 3.25 -1.65 -0.87
C VAL A 27 4.45 -2.20 -1.64
N SER A 28 4.34 -3.42 -2.16
CA SER A 28 5.40 -4.07 -2.94
C SER A 28 5.73 -3.29 -4.20
N TRP A 29 4.70 -2.82 -4.92
CA TRP A 29 4.84 -2.00 -6.13
C TRP A 29 5.55 -0.68 -5.84
N ARG A 30 5.16 0.02 -4.77
CA ARG A 30 5.81 1.28 -4.37
C ARG A 30 7.27 1.08 -3.97
N LEU A 31 7.57 0.02 -3.21
CA LEU A 31 8.94 -0.32 -2.84
C LEU A 31 9.80 -0.64 -4.06
N TRP A 32 9.25 -1.37 -5.03
CA TRP A 32 9.93 -1.65 -6.29
C TRP A 32 10.24 -0.37 -7.08
N LYS A 33 9.27 0.53 -7.25
CA LYS A 33 9.46 1.83 -7.92
C LYS A 33 10.57 2.66 -7.25
N MET A 34 10.52 2.78 -5.92
CA MET A 34 11.53 3.49 -5.14
C MET A 34 12.94 2.93 -5.37
N ARG A 35 13.09 1.59 -5.37
CA ARG A 35 14.38 0.95 -5.64
C ARG A 35 14.87 1.19 -7.06
N ASN A 36 13.98 1.19 -8.05
CA ASN A 36 14.33 1.53 -9.42
C ASN A 36 14.80 2.98 -9.52
N ASP A 37 14.14 3.93 -8.86
CA ASP A 37 14.58 5.33 -8.88
C ASP A 37 15.96 5.52 -8.25
N CYS A 38 16.29 4.78 -7.18
CA CYS A 38 17.64 4.79 -6.64
C CYS A 38 18.69 4.29 -7.64
N VAL A 39 18.36 3.23 -8.40
CA VAL A 39 19.29 2.57 -9.33
C VAL A 39 19.47 3.37 -10.63
N PHE A 40 18.37 3.87 -11.21
CA PHE A 40 18.38 4.50 -12.53
C PHE A 40 18.51 6.02 -12.48
N ASN A 41 18.00 6.65 -11.42
CA ASN A 41 17.96 8.11 -11.30
C ASN A 41 18.90 8.64 -10.21
N ALA A 42 19.70 7.77 -9.57
CA ALA A 42 20.55 8.10 -8.42
C ALA A 42 19.79 8.84 -7.31
N ALA A 43 18.47 8.60 -7.21
CA ALA A 43 17.62 9.27 -6.25
C ALA A 43 17.92 8.77 -4.83
N THR A 44 17.74 9.65 -3.84
CA THR A 44 17.81 9.31 -2.41
C THR A 44 16.43 9.49 -1.76
N PRO A 45 15.43 8.69 -2.13
CA PRO A 45 14.08 8.81 -1.61
C PRO A 45 14.04 8.49 -0.11
N THR A 46 13.20 9.22 0.63
CA THR A 46 13.00 9.01 2.06
C THR A 46 11.83 8.07 2.33
N ILE A 47 11.82 7.43 3.50
CA ILE A 47 10.69 6.61 3.94
C ILE A 47 9.41 7.44 4.06
N THR A 48 9.53 8.71 4.49
CA THR A 48 8.40 9.65 4.55
C THR A 48 7.76 9.87 3.19
N GLU A 49 8.57 10.06 2.14
CA GLU A 49 8.08 10.21 0.77
C GLU A 49 7.41 8.93 0.27
N LEU A 50 7.99 7.76 0.57
CA LEU A 50 7.38 6.47 0.24
C LEU A 50 5.99 6.33 0.89
N ILE A 51 5.86 6.66 2.17
CA ILE A 51 4.58 6.59 2.89
C ILE A 51 3.58 7.58 2.26
N ARG A 52 3.98 8.81 1.98
CA ARG A 52 3.13 9.81 1.34
C ARG A 52 2.57 9.31 0.01
N LEU A 53 3.45 8.84 -0.88
CA LEU A 53 3.11 8.29 -2.19
C LEU A 53 2.25 7.03 -2.11
N LEU A 54 2.44 6.20 -1.07
CA LEU A 54 1.63 5.02 -0.80
C LEU A 54 0.20 5.40 -0.41
N LEU A 55 0.03 6.38 0.48
CA LEU A 55 -1.28 6.87 0.90
C LEU A 55 -2.03 7.55 -0.26
N GLU A 56 -1.32 8.28 -1.11
CA GLU A 56 -1.87 8.88 -2.32
C GLU A 56 -2.35 7.83 -3.33
N ASP A 57 -1.51 6.82 -3.64
CA ASP A 57 -1.93 5.74 -4.53
C ASP A 57 -3.11 4.95 -3.96
N ALA A 58 -3.09 4.66 -2.66
CA ALA A 58 -4.20 3.96 -2.03
C ALA A 58 -5.51 4.74 -2.15
N ASN A 59 -5.46 6.07 -1.92
CA ASN A 59 -6.61 6.93 -2.11
C ASN A 59 -7.10 6.93 -3.57
N LEU A 60 -6.19 7.01 -4.55
CA LEU A 60 -6.54 6.92 -5.97
C LEU A 60 -7.19 5.57 -6.31
N TRP A 61 -6.66 4.47 -5.77
CA TRP A 61 -7.22 3.12 -6.01
C TRP A 61 -8.62 3.00 -5.42
N MET A 62 -8.84 3.53 -4.22
CA MET A 62 -10.17 3.55 -3.59
C MET A 62 -11.16 4.38 -4.41
N GLN A 63 -10.75 5.56 -4.90
CA GLN A 63 -11.58 6.38 -5.78
C GLN A 63 -11.87 5.68 -7.13
N ALA A 64 -10.93 4.87 -7.62
CA ALA A 64 -11.11 4.03 -8.81
C ALA A 64 -11.92 2.74 -8.56
N GLY A 65 -12.46 2.54 -7.35
CA GLY A 65 -13.34 1.42 -7.02
C GLY A 65 -12.70 0.24 -6.31
N ALA A 66 -11.49 0.38 -5.76
CA ALA A 66 -10.87 -0.64 -4.89
C ALA A 66 -11.57 -0.74 -3.52
N SER A 67 -12.83 -1.15 -3.51
CA SER A 67 -13.71 -1.21 -2.33
C SER A 67 -13.20 -2.13 -1.22
N HIS A 68 -12.49 -3.21 -1.55
CA HIS A 68 -11.88 -4.11 -0.56
C HIS A 68 -10.67 -3.48 0.15
N LEU A 69 -9.96 -2.55 -0.49
CA LEU A 69 -8.89 -1.78 0.16
C LEU A 69 -9.50 -0.71 1.08
N ALA A 70 -10.58 -0.07 0.64
CA ALA A 70 -11.33 0.89 1.46
C ALA A 70 -11.93 0.23 2.71
N ALA A 71 -12.48 -0.97 2.56
CA ALA A 71 -13.05 -1.72 3.67
C ALA A 71 -12.02 -1.93 4.80
N LEU A 72 -10.72 -2.08 4.49
CA LEU A 72 -9.66 -2.34 5.48
C LEU A 72 -9.44 -1.17 6.45
N GLY A 73 -10.07 -0.02 6.22
CA GLY A 73 -9.79 1.19 6.97
C GLY A 73 -8.39 1.73 6.68
N TRP A 74 -7.89 1.50 5.46
CA TRP A 74 -6.58 2.00 5.06
C TRP A 74 -6.53 3.53 5.24
N PRO A 75 -5.51 4.06 5.94
CA PRO A 75 -5.42 5.49 6.17
C PRO A 75 -5.30 6.22 4.82
N THR A 76 -6.09 7.28 4.66
CA THR A 76 -5.96 8.19 3.50
C THR A 76 -5.24 9.46 3.94
N ALA A 77 -4.60 10.14 2.99
CA ALA A 77 -3.95 11.43 3.25
C ALA A 77 -4.91 12.49 3.85
N THR A 78 -6.23 12.29 3.74
CA THR A 78 -7.27 13.13 4.34
C THR A 78 -7.43 12.90 5.84
N THR A 79 -7.16 11.70 6.35
CA THR A 79 -7.32 11.36 7.79
C THR A 79 -6.20 11.92 8.66
N ALA A 80 -5.04 12.24 8.10
CA ALA A 80 -3.87 12.70 8.86
C ALA A 80 -3.88 14.21 9.23
N ARG A 81 -4.96 14.95 8.92
CA ARG A 81 -5.01 16.42 9.04
C ARG A 81 -5.83 16.95 10.22
N SER A 82 -6.28 16.06 11.12
CA SER A 82 -7.24 16.39 12.18
C SER A 82 -6.78 15.90 13.55
N THR A 83 -5.64 16.40 14.04
CA THR A 83 -5.28 16.43 15.48
C THR A 83 -4.30 17.55 15.74
#